data_AF-A0ABD0R018-F1
#
_entry.id   AF-A0ABD0R018-F1
#
_cell.length_a   1.000
_cell.length_b   1.000
_cell.length_c   1.000
_cell.angle_alpha   90.00
_cell.angle_beta   90.00
_cell.angle_gamma   90.00
#
_symmetry.space_group_name_H-M   'P 1'
#
loop_
_entity.id
_entity.type
_entity.pdbx_description
1 polymer ?
#
loop_
_entity_poly.entity_id
_entity_poly.type
_entity_poly.pdbx_seq_one_letter_code
_entity_poly.pdbx_strand_id
1 'polypeptide(L)' 'KIIVAVTVFDYDKIGKNDAIGKIFIGSKATGTALKHWSDMLANPRRPIAQWHPLQQEEDVDASLAALNAK' A
#
# COMPACT_ATOMS: atom_id res chain seq x y z
N LYS A 1 -10.44 -1.91 11.14
CA LYS A 1 -10.13 -1.52 9.73
C LYS A 1 -8.76 -2.08 9.40
N ILE A 2 -8.61 -2.84 8.32
CA ILE A 2 -7.31 -3.41 7.94
C ILE A 2 -6.76 -2.62 6.76
N ILE A 3 -5.53 -2.14 6.91
CA ILE A 3 -4.71 -1.54 5.87
C ILE A 3 -3.35 -2.22 5.92
N VAL A 4 -2.81 -2.54 4.75
CA VAL A 4 -1.42 -2.97 4.60
C VAL A 4 -0.72 -1.93 3.73
N ALA A 5 0.33 -1.31 4.26
CA ALA A 5 1.23 -0.45 3.49
C ALA A 5 2.42 -1.29 3.01
N VAL A 6 2.83 -1.07 1.76
CA VAL A 6 4.01 -1.70 1.17
C VAL A 6 4.88 -0.57 0.63
N THR A 7 6.10 -0.47 1.16
CA THR A 7 7.10 0.52 0.72
C THR A 7 8.28 -0.21 0.12
N VAL A 8 8.77 0.28 -1.01
CA VAL A 8 10.03 -0.17 -1.62
C VAL A 8 11.11 0.86 -1.27
N PHE A 9 12.21 0.39 -0.73
CA PHE A 9 13.36 1.21 -0.37
C PHE A 9 14.56 0.86 -1.23
N ASP A 10 15.36 1.87 -1.55
CA ASP A 10 16.73 1.66 -2.00
C ASP A 10 17.62 1.44 -0.76
N TYR A 11 18.48 0.43 -0.82
CA TYR A 11 19.28 0.03 0.34
C TYR A 11 20.66 0.68 0.31
N ASP A 12 20.96 1.44 1.36
CA ASP A 12 22.26 2.07 1.56
C ASP A 12 23.02 1.44 2.73
N LYS A 13 24.29 1.11 2.49
CA LYS A 13 25.17 0.52 3.53
C LYS A 13 25.51 1.53 4.64
N ILE A 14 25.55 2.82 4.31
CA ILE A 14 25.85 3.91 5.23
C ILE A 14 24.84 5.03 4.96
N GLY A 15 23.98 5.33 5.92
CA GLY A 15 22.93 6.34 5.79
C GLY A 15 21.54 5.77 6.09
N LYS A 16 20.51 6.57 5.82
CA LYS A 16 19.13 6.10 5.82
C LYS A 16 18.81 5.52 4.45
N ASN A 17 17.94 4.52 4.39
CA ASN A 17 17.40 4.04 3.13
C ASN A 17 16.36 5.02 2.61
N ASP A 18 16.45 5.40 1.34
CA ASP A 18 15.48 6.28 0.70
C ASP A 18 14.32 5.47 0.10
N ALA A 19 13.09 5.96 0.29
CA ALA A 19 11.92 5.34 -0.28
C ALA A 19 11.88 5.58 -1.79
N ILE A 20 11.83 4.50 -2.57
CA ILE A 20 11.55 4.57 -4.01
C ILE A 20 10.06 4.89 -4.22
N GLY A 21 9.21 4.33 -3.37
CA GLY A 21 7.79 4.64 -3.36
C GLY A 21 6.97 3.66 -2.53
N LYS A 22 5.67 3.96 -2.42
CA LYS A 22 4.76 3.31 -1.49
C LYS A 22 3.40 3.06 -2.12
N ILE A 23 2.70 2.06 -1.59
CA ILE A 23 1.27 1.84 -1.82
C ILE A 23 0.60 1.46 -0.50
N PHE A 24 -0.73 1.53 -0.47
CA PHE A 24 -1.51 0.86 0.55
C PHE A 24 -2.69 0.11 -0.07
N ILE A 25 -2.99 -1.07 0.49
CA ILE A 25 -4.16 -1.88 0.17
C ILE A 25 -5.04 -2.00 1.42
N GLY A 26 -6.35 -2.18 1.25
CA GLY A 26 -7.26 -2.33 2.38
C GLY A 26 -8.66 -1.83 2.10
N SER A 27 -9.53 -1.91 3.12
CA SER A 27 -10.96 -1.60 2.99
C SER A 27 -11.29 -0.13 2.71
N LYS A 28 -10.33 0.79 2.86
CA LYS A 28 -10.46 2.22 2.51
C LYS A 28 -9.49 2.64 1.40
N ALA A 29 -8.87 1.68 0.69
CA ALA A 29 -8.09 1.99 -0.50
C ALA A 29 -9.00 2.39 -1.66
N THR A 30 -8.42 2.86 -2.76
CA THR A 30 -9.13 3.22 -3.98
C THR A 30 -8.54 2.49 -5.19
N GLY A 31 -9.27 2.50 -6.32
CA GLY A 31 -8.79 1.95 -7.59
C GLY A 31 -8.32 0.49 -7.50
N THR A 32 -7.16 0.22 -8.11
CA THR A 32 -6.55 -1.11 -8.20
C THR A 32 -6.27 -1.73 -6.83
N ALA A 33 -5.89 -0.93 -5.83
CA ALA A 33 -5.60 -1.39 -4.48
C ALA A 33 -6.85 -1.90 -3.75
N LEU A 34 -8.00 -1.22 -3.93
CA LEU A 34 -9.28 -1.69 -3.40
C LEU A 34 -9.73 -2.96 -4.13
N LYS A 35 -9.57 -3.01 -5.46
CA LYS A 35 -9.90 -4.21 -6.24
C LYS A 35 -9.12 -5.43 -5.75
N HIS A 36 -7.80 -5.29 -5.57
CA HIS A 36 -6.95 -6.36 -5.05
C HIS A 36 -7.45 -6.87 -3.68
N TRP A 37 -7.77 -5.93 -2.77
CA TRP A 37 -8.29 -6.26 -1.45
C TRP A 37 -9.64 -7.00 -1.52
N SER A 38 -10.56 -6.53 -2.37
CA SER A 38 -11.87 -7.16 -2.58
C SER A 38 -11.74 -8.56 -3.18
N ASP A 39 -10.86 -8.75 -4.17
CA ASP A 39 -10.60 -10.06 -4.79
C ASP A 39 -10.04 -11.06 -3.76
N MET A 40 -9.14 -10.60 -2.87
CA MET A 40 -8.61 -11.42 -1.78
C MET A 40 -9.72 -11.86 -0.80
N LEU A 41 -10.61 -10.94 -0.40
CA LEU A 41 -11.73 -11.25 0.51
C LEU A 41 -12.76 -12.20 -0.13
N ALA A 42 -13.00 -12.05 -1.44
CA ALA A 42 -13.93 -12.90 -2.18
C ALA A 42 -13.39 -14.32 -2.40
N ASN A 43 -12.09 -14.54 -2.29
CA ASN A 43 -11.43 -15.82 -2.58
C ASN A 43 -10.62 -16.33 -1.38
N PRO A 44 -11.27 -16.75 -0.28
CA PRO A 44 -10.58 -17.19 0.92
C PRO A 44 -9.63 -18.36 0.62
N ARG A 45 -8.42 -18.31 1.19
CA ARG A 45 -7.33 -19.29 1.02
C ARG A 45 -6.79 -19.43 -0.40
N ARG A 46 -7.18 -18.57 -1.35
CA ARG A 46 -6.57 -18.50 -2.68
C ARG A 46 -5.64 -17.29 -2.75
N PRO A 47 -4.37 -17.46 -3.13
CA PRO A 47 -3.48 -16.33 -3.32
C PRO A 47 -3.93 -15.50 -4.53
N ILE A 48 -3.99 -14.18 -4.36
CA ILE A 48 -4.22 -13.22 -5.43
C ILE A 48 -2.92 -12.43 -5.61
N ALA A 49 -2.41 -12.38 -6.84
CA ALA A 49 -1.23 -11.61 -7.19
C ALA A 49 -1.63 -10.50 -8.17
N GLN A 50 -1.15 -9.28 -7.92
CA GLN A 50 -1.47 -8.13 -8.74
C GLN A 50 -0.35 -7.09 -8.70
N TRP A 51 -0.02 -6.53 -9.85
CA TRP A 51 0.90 -5.39 -9.96
C TRP A 51 0.24 -4.09 -9.52
N HIS A 52 1.02 -3.21 -8.89
CA HIS A 52 0.60 -1.88 -8.47
C HIS A 52 1.70 -0.86 -8.82
N PRO A 53 1.36 0.31 -9.40
CA PRO A 53 2.31 1.39 -9.55
C PRO A 53 2.62 1.99 -8.17
N LEU A 54 3.90 2.19 -7.88
CA LEU A 54 4.32 2.92 -6.68
C LEU A 54 3.91 4.39 -6.79
N GLN A 55 3.59 4.99 -5.66
CA GLN A 55 3.33 6.43 -5.52
C GLN A 55 4.41 7.05 -4.62
N GLN A 56 4.51 8.38 -4.62
CA GLN A 56 5.37 9.09 -3.68
C GLN A 56 4.95 8.74 -2.24
N GLU A 57 5.93 8.56 -1.36
CA GLU A 57 5.67 8.14 0.02
C GLU A 57 4.82 9.18 0.75
N GLU A 58 5.08 10.47 0.52
CA GLU A 58 4.39 11.59 1.16
C GLU A 58 2.90 11.63 0.82
N ASP A 59 2.55 11.36 -0.45
CA ASP A 59 1.16 11.32 -0.91
C ASP A 59 0.38 10.19 -0.26
N VAL A 60 1.01 9.02 -0.13
CA VAL A 60 0.42 7.86 0.53
C VAL A 60 0.28 8.10 2.02
N ASP A 61 1.27 8.70 2.67
CA ASP A 61 1.22 9.00 4.10
C ASP A 61 0.19 10.07 4.44
N ALA A 62 0.05 11.11 3.61
CA ALA A 62 -1.02 12.08 3.73
C ALA A 62 -2.40 11.42 3.61
N SER A 63 -2.55 10.49 2.65
CA SER A 63 -3.79 9.71 2.48
C SER A 63 -4.08 8.84 3.71
N LEU A 64 -3.08 8.14 4.25
CA LEU A 64 -3.23 7.30 5.43
C LEU A 64 -3.56 8.13 6.69
N ALA A 65 -2.93 9.28 6.85
CA ALA A 65 -3.22 10.20 7.96
C ALA A 65 -4.67 10.71 7.89
N ALA A 66 -5.12 11.17 6.72
CA ALA A 66 -6.49 11.62 6.50
C ALA A 66 -7.54 10.52 6.77
N LEU A 67 -7.17 9.27 6.49
CA LEU A 67 -8.01 8.10 6.72
C LEU A 67 -8.14 7.65 8.19
N ASN A 68 -7.25 8.14 9.06
CA ASN A 68 -7.22 7.87 10.50
C ASN A 68 -7.76 9.04 11.35
N ALA A 69 -7.77 10.25 10.79
CA ALA A 69 -8.41 11.42 11.40
C ALA A 69 -9.96 11.37 11.37
N LYS A 70 -10.56 10.32 10.78
CA LYS A 70 -12.00 10.06 10.66
C LYS A 70 -12.36 8.67 11.17
#